data_AF-A0A7V9H8C8-F1
#
_entry.id   AF-A0A7V9H8C8-F1
#
_cell.length_a   1.000
_cell.length_b   1.000
_cell.length_c   1.000
_cell.angle_alpha   90.00
_cell.angle_beta   90.00
_cell.angle_gamma   90.00
#
_symmetry.space_group_name_H-M   'P 1'
#
loop_
_entity.id
_entity.type
_entity.pdbx_description
1 polymer ?
#
loop_
_entity_poly.entity_id
_entity_poly.type
_entity_poly.pdbx_seq_one_letter_code
_entity_poly.pdbx_strand_id
1 'polypeptide(L)'
;MTITQSESYSAAWAGGEDAVRAATAEAVERLGGSRPALVVFFADARRPPDQVIEQAVAGSGGARLAGMSASGVMTEDGFQDGGCSAMAFGGEGFAVGIGVAREASRDLRAAGSAAAAAAV
;
A
#
# COMPACT_ATOMS: atom_id res chain seq x y z
N MET A 1 -12.40 -13.71 23.84
CA MET A 1 -12.59 -12.32 23.39
C MET A 1 -12.00 -12.22 22.01
N THR A 2 -12.83 -12.45 20.99
CA THR A 2 -12.42 -12.39 19.59
C THR A 2 -12.55 -10.95 19.13
N ILE A 3 -11.44 -10.30 18.81
CA ILE A 3 -11.46 -8.97 18.18
C ILE A 3 -11.90 -9.21 16.74
N THR A 4 -13.13 -8.85 16.40
CA THR A 4 -13.57 -8.77 15.01
C THR A 4 -12.85 -7.57 14.39
N GLN A 5 -11.79 -7.80 13.62
CA GLN A 5 -11.21 -6.73 12.80
C GLN A 5 -12.30 -6.20 11.87
N SER A 6 -12.43 -4.89 11.77
CA SER A 6 -13.28 -4.28 10.75
C SER A 6 -12.82 -4.73 9.37
N GLU A 7 -13.73 -5.23 8.52
CA GLU A 7 -13.49 -5.77 7.17
C GLU A 7 -12.95 -4.74 6.14
N SER A 8 -12.39 -3.64 6.61
CA SER A 8 -11.99 -2.49 5.80
C SER A 8 -10.49 -2.43 5.52
N TYR A 9 -9.68 -3.29 6.16
CA TYR A 9 -8.26 -3.37 5.89
C TYR A 9 -7.69 -4.78 6.13
N SER A 10 -6.53 -5.05 5.55
CA SER A 10 -5.74 -6.28 5.73
C SER A 10 -4.26 -5.98 5.50
N ALA A 11 -3.38 -6.88 5.94
CA ALA A 11 -1.95 -6.77 5.74
C ALA A 11 -1.31 -8.12 5.40
N ALA A 12 -0.20 -8.07 4.66
CA ALA A 12 0.59 -9.23 4.29
C ALA A 12 2.07 -8.86 4.15
N TRP A 13 2.91 -9.89 4.16
CA TRP A 13 4.34 -9.80 3.90
C TRP A 13 4.75 -10.95 2.99
N ALA A 14 5.68 -10.69 2.08
CA ALA A 14 6.31 -11.74 1.30
C ALA A 14 7.80 -11.47 1.08
N GLY A 15 8.58 -12.53 0.94
CA GLY A 15 9.97 -12.52 0.51
C GLY A 15 10.16 -13.05 -0.91
N GLY A 16 11.41 -13.05 -1.38
CA GLY A 16 11.78 -13.63 -2.68
C GLY A 16 11.54 -12.72 -3.89
N GLU A 17 11.83 -13.19 -5.09
CA GLU A 17 11.88 -12.37 -6.32
C GLU A 17 10.57 -11.62 -6.60
N ASP A 18 9.42 -12.24 -6.32
CA ASP A 18 8.08 -11.70 -6.53
C ASP A 18 7.43 -11.09 -5.27
N ALA A 19 8.24 -10.72 -4.27
CA ALA A 19 7.76 -10.25 -2.97
C ALA A 19 6.69 -9.15 -3.06
N VAL A 20 6.84 -8.18 -3.98
CA VAL A 20 5.89 -7.07 -4.08
C VAL A 20 4.54 -7.55 -4.60
N ARG A 21 4.54 -8.40 -5.64
CA ARG A 21 3.31 -8.98 -6.19
C ARG A 21 2.63 -9.85 -5.15
N ALA A 22 3.37 -10.74 -4.50
CA ALA A 22 2.84 -11.67 -3.52
C ALA A 22 2.23 -10.95 -2.31
N ALA A 23 2.95 -9.99 -1.72
CA ALA A 23 2.44 -9.23 -0.58
C ALA A 23 1.20 -8.40 -0.94
N THR A 24 1.20 -7.71 -2.08
CA THR A 24 0.05 -6.90 -2.50
C THR A 24 -1.17 -7.76 -2.84
N ALA A 25 -0.99 -8.87 -3.55
CA ALA A 25 -2.07 -9.82 -3.86
C ALA A 25 -2.65 -10.44 -2.60
N GLU A 26 -1.80 -10.91 -1.69
CA GLU A 26 -2.25 -11.52 -0.44
C GLU A 26 -2.98 -10.51 0.46
N ALA A 27 -2.52 -9.26 0.53
CA ALA A 27 -3.25 -8.21 1.23
C ALA A 27 -4.65 -8.03 0.60
N VAL A 28 -4.74 -7.91 -0.73
CA VAL A 28 -6.03 -7.77 -1.42
C VAL A 28 -6.94 -8.99 -1.19
N GLU A 29 -6.43 -10.21 -1.26
CA GLU A 29 -7.20 -11.44 -1.02
C GLU A 29 -7.74 -11.50 0.41
N ARG A 30 -6.93 -11.09 1.40
CA ARG A 30 -7.31 -11.05 2.82
C ARG A 30 -8.39 -10.00 3.15
N LEU A 31 -8.74 -9.10 2.22
CA LEU A 31 -9.93 -8.24 2.37
C LEU A 31 -11.26 -9.00 2.23
N GLY A 32 -11.24 -10.31 1.93
CA GLY A 32 -12.42 -11.16 2.03
C GLY A 32 -13.48 -10.90 0.95
N GLY A 33 -13.07 -10.42 -0.22
CA GLY A 33 -13.97 -10.15 -1.36
C GLY A 33 -14.50 -8.71 -1.44
N SER A 34 -14.19 -7.86 -0.44
CA SER A 34 -14.37 -6.41 -0.56
C SER A 34 -13.52 -5.84 -1.70
N ARG A 35 -14.07 -4.91 -2.49
CA ARG A 35 -13.32 -4.23 -3.55
C ARG A 35 -12.18 -3.42 -2.92
N PRO A 36 -10.90 -3.66 -3.28
CA PRO A 36 -9.80 -2.88 -2.76
C PRO A 36 -9.81 -1.47 -3.38
N ALA A 37 -9.64 -0.45 -2.55
CA ALA A 37 -9.61 0.94 -2.97
C ALA A 37 -8.17 1.50 -2.99
N LEU A 38 -7.33 1.04 -2.05
CA LEU A 38 -5.93 1.45 -1.92
C LEU A 38 -5.09 0.27 -1.43
N VAL A 39 -3.90 0.11 -2.00
CA VAL A 39 -2.83 -0.72 -1.45
C VAL A 39 -1.64 0.18 -1.13
N VAL A 40 -1.17 0.11 0.12
CA VAL A 40 0.05 0.75 0.60
C VAL A 40 1.12 -0.32 0.73
N PHE A 41 2.29 -0.14 0.10
CA PHE A 41 3.35 -1.14 0.15
C PHE A 41 4.74 -0.58 0.46
N PHE A 42 5.60 -1.43 1.04
CA PHE A 42 6.94 -1.12 1.51
C PHE A 42 7.89 -2.17 0.94
N ALA A 43 8.48 -1.88 -0.22
CA ALA A 43 9.37 -2.80 -0.92
C ALA A 43 10.84 -2.60 -0.52
N ASP A 44 11.64 -3.65 -0.60
CA ASP A 44 13.09 -3.54 -0.38
C ASP A 44 13.72 -2.48 -1.30
N ALA A 45 14.47 -1.55 -0.70
CA ALA A 45 15.07 -0.40 -1.39
C ALA A 45 16.09 -0.76 -2.48
N ARG A 46 16.60 -2.00 -2.48
CA ARG A 46 17.56 -2.49 -3.49
C ARG A 46 16.88 -2.94 -4.79
N ARG A 47 15.55 -3.05 -4.81
CA ARG A 47 14.81 -3.51 -5.99
C ARG A 47 14.73 -2.41 -7.06
N PRO A 48 14.82 -2.77 -8.36
CA PRO A 48 14.60 -1.82 -9.44
C PRO A 48 13.19 -1.22 -9.37
N PRO A 49 13.03 0.12 -9.44
CA PRO A 49 11.72 0.76 -9.32
C PRO A 49 10.68 0.26 -10.33
N ASP A 50 11.10 0.02 -11.57
CA ASP A 50 10.18 -0.46 -12.62
C ASP A 50 9.60 -1.84 -12.28
N GLN A 51 10.45 -2.76 -11.79
CA GLN A 51 10.00 -4.08 -11.34
C GLN A 51 9.05 -3.99 -10.12
N VAL A 52 9.32 -3.06 -9.20
CA VAL A 52 8.45 -2.82 -8.04
C VAL A 52 7.07 -2.34 -8.50
N ILE A 53 7.02 -1.39 -9.44
CA ILE A 53 5.77 -0.86 -9.99
C ILE A 53 5.00 -1.95 -10.74
N GLU A 54 5.66 -2.70 -11.62
CA GLU A 54 5.04 -3.80 -12.38
C GLU A 54 4.44 -4.86 -11.45
N GLN A 55 5.19 -5.30 -10.44
CA GLN A 55 4.72 -6.27 -9.47
C GLN A 55 3.56 -5.74 -8.61
N ALA A 56 3.64 -4.48 -8.16
CA ALA A 56 2.58 -3.86 -7.37
C ALA A 56 1.29 -3.73 -8.16
N VAL A 57 1.37 -3.32 -9.44
CA VAL A 57 0.21 -3.25 -10.34
C VAL A 57 -0.40 -4.65 -10.51
N ALA A 58 0.42 -5.66 -10.76
CA ALA A 58 -0.04 -7.04 -10.95
C ALA A 58 -0.76 -7.62 -9.73
N GLY A 59 -0.35 -7.27 -8.50
CA GLY A 59 -1.00 -7.74 -7.27
C GLY A 59 -2.10 -6.83 -6.71
N SER A 60 -2.32 -5.64 -7.28
CA SER A 60 -3.21 -4.62 -6.72
C SER A 60 -4.71 -4.92 -6.80
N GLY A 61 -5.13 -5.86 -7.64
CA GLY A 61 -6.55 -6.06 -7.96
C GLY A 61 -7.23 -4.82 -8.55
N GLY A 62 -6.47 -3.90 -9.17
CA GLY A 62 -6.97 -2.63 -9.72
C GLY A 62 -7.16 -1.51 -8.70
N ALA A 63 -6.69 -1.69 -7.45
CA ALA A 63 -6.68 -0.65 -6.45
C ALA A 63 -5.70 0.48 -6.80
N ARG A 64 -5.92 1.66 -6.21
CA ARG A 64 -4.89 2.71 -6.22
C ARG A 64 -3.67 2.22 -5.45
N LEU A 65 -2.49 2.67 -5.85
CA LEU A 65 -1.23 2.28 -5.25
C LEU A 65 -0.56 3.48 -4.57
N ALA A 66 -0.09 3.29 -3.36
CA ALA A 66 0.89 4.14 -2.72
C ALA A 66 2.03 3.27 -2.21
N GLY A 67 3.27 3.71 -2.36
CA GLY A 67 4.41 2.90 -1.96
C GLY A 67 5.59 3.73 -1.50
N MET A 68 6.41 3.12 -0.65
CA MET A 68 7.74 3.61 -0.33
C MET A 68 8.74 2.46 -0.29
N SER A 69 10.02 2.77 -0.39
CA SER A 69 11.08 1.80 -0.17
C SER A 69 11.40 1.67 1.32
N ALA A 70 11.86 0.49 1.72
CA ALA A 70 12.33 0.21 3.08
C ALA A 70 13.60 -0.64 3.04
N SER A 71 14.48 -0.49 4.03
CA SER A 71 15.68 -1.33 4.18
C SER A 71 15.39 -2.66 4.91
N GLY A 72 14.11 -2.93 5.16
CA GLY A 72 13.61 -4.06 5.94
C GLY A 72 12.29 -3.69 6.62
N VAL A 73 11.58 -4.69 7.11
CA VAL A 73 10.25 -4.55 7.72
C VAL A 73 10.18 -5.37 9.00
N MET A 74 9.45 -4.87 9.99
CA MET A 74 9.15 -5.62 11.21
C MET A 74 7.89 -6.45 10.98
N THR A 75 8.02 -7.76 11.16
CA THR A 75 6.93 -8.74 11.10
C THR A 75 6.73 -9.37 12.49
N GLU A 76 5.73 -10.22 12.63
CA GLU A 76 5.52 -11.01 13.86
C GLU A 76 6.71 -11.95 14.14
N ASP A 77 7.40 -12.40 13.09
CA ASP A 77 8.61 -13.23 13.17
C ASP A 77 9.90 -12.40 13.35
N GLY A 78 9.76 -11.09 13.59
CA GLY A 78 10.88 -10.16 13.78
C GLY A 78 11.26 -9.41 12.49
N PHE A 79 12.51 -8.94 12.45
CA PHE A 79 13.04 -8.17 11.34
C PHE A 79 13.21 -9.05 10.10
N GLN A 80 12.65 -8.61 8.97
CA GLN A 80 12.78 -9.26 7.67
C GLN A 80 13.40 -8.28 6.66
N ASP A 81 14.34 -8.77 5.85
CA ASP A 81 14.93 -8.02 4.73
C ASP A 81 14.57 -8.66 3.38
N GLY A 82 14.86 -7.97 2.27
CA GLY A 82 14.70 -8.53 0.92
C GLY A 82 13.26 -8.71 0.44
N GLY A 83 12.27 -8.35 1.25
CA GLY A 83 10.86 -8.59 1.00
C GLY A 83 10.03 -7.34 0.67
N CYS A 84 8.72 -7.49 0.86
CA CYS A 84 7.73 -6.42 0.76
C CYS A 84 6.68 -6.61 1.85
N SER A 85 6.29 -5.54 2.53
CA SER A 85 5.06 -5.51 3.31
C SER A 85 4.00 -4.72 2.56
N ALA A 86 2.76 -5.19 2.57
CA ALA A 86 1.64 -4.49 1.95
C ALA A 86 0.42 -4.48 2.88
N MET A 87 -0.36 -3.40 2.76
CA MET A 87 -1.65 -3.23 3.40
C MET A 87 -2.67 -2.87 2.33
N ALA A 88 -3.82 -3.53 2.35
CA ALA A 88 -4.93 -3.20 1.48
C ALA A 88 -6.06 -2.58 2.31
N PHE A 89 -6.76 -1.61 1.72
CA PHE A 89 -7.90 -0.91 2.31
C PHE A 89 -9.08 -0.94 1.34
N GLY A 90 -10.28 -1.14 1.86
CA GLY A 90 -11.49 -1.22 1.04
C GLY A 90 -12.76 -1.40 1.85
N GLY A 91 -13.77 -1.98 1.21
CA GLY A 91 -15.10 -2.19 1.80
C GLY A 91 -16.10 -1.09 1.46
N GLU A 92 -17.35 -1.30 1.86
CA GLU A 92 -18.43 -0.36 1.61
C GLU A 92 -18.18 0.99 2.31
N GLY A 93 -18.40 2.09 1.59
CA GLY A 93 -18.16 3.45 2.09
C GLY A 93 -16.70 3.89 2.11
N PHE A 94 -15.74 3.02 1.75
CA PHE A 94 -14.33 3.39 1.67
C PHE A 94 -14.01 4.01 0.30
N ALA A 95 -13.55 5.26 0.32
CA ALA A 95 -13.17 6.02 -0.87
C ALA A 95 -11.77 6.61 -0.72
N VAL A 96 -11.02 6.59 -1.83
CA VAL A 96 -9.66 7.12 -1.90
C VAL A 96 -9.56 7.98 -3.14
N GLY A 97 -8.98 9.17 -2.99
CA GLY A 97 -8.66 10.05 -4.10
C GLY A 97 -7.18 10.44 -4.11
N ILE A 98 -6.65 10.78 -5.28
CA ILE A 98 -5.27 11.26 -5.43
C ILE A 98 -5.32 12.69 -5.93
N GLY A 99 -4.70 13.61 -5.20
CA GLY A 99 -4.54 15.00 -5.59
C GLY A 99 -3.10 15.47 -5.44
N VAL A 100 -2.72 16.47 -6.21
CA VAL A 100 -1.34 16.98 -6.30
C VAL A 100 -1.32 18.48 -6.04
N ALA A 101 -0.40 18.92 -5.20
CA ALA A 101 -0.10 20.33 -4.96
C ALA A 101 1.34 20.66 -5.37
N ARG A 102 1.58 21.94 -5.67
CA ARG A 102 2.91 22.49 -6.02
C ARG A 102 3.42 23.38 -4.89
N GLU A 103 4.71 23.72 -4.92
CA GLU A 103 5.34 24.65 -3.97
C GLU A 103 5.24 24.23 -2.49
N ALA A 104 5.13 22.92 -2.22
CA ALA A 104 4.92 22.39 -0.87
C ALA A 104 6.03 22.79 0.13
N SER A 105 7.25 23.02 -0.36
CA SER A 105 8.38 23.46 0.47
C SER A 105 8.19 24.83 1.12
N ARG A 106 7.26 25.65 0.62
CA ARG A 106 6.96 26.99 1.15
C ARG A 106 5.93 26.95 2.27
N ASP A 107 4.93 26.07 2.13
CA ASP A 107 3.88 25.84 3.14
C ASP A 107 3.25 24.45 2.95
N LEU A 108 3.64 23.52 3.82
CA LEU A 108 3.17 22.14 3.77
C LEU A 108 1.67 22.01 4.10
N ARG A 109 1.12 22.89 4.96
CA ARG A 109 -0.30 22.82 5.33
C ARG A 109 -1.17 23.26 4.17
N ALA A 110 -0.85 24.41 3.57
CA ALA A 110 -1.58 24.91 2.40
C ALA A 110 -1.50 23.94 1.23
N ALA A 111 -0.33 23.35 0.97
CA ALA A 111 -0.17 22.32 -0.05
C ALA A 111 -1.01 21.06 0.24
N GLY A 112 -1.05 20.61 1.49
CA GLY A 112 -1.90 19.49 1.91
C GLY A 112 -3.39 19.76 1.65
N SER A 113 -3.89 20.94 2.06
CA SER A 113 -5.27 21.35 1.78
C SER A 113 -5.58 21.43 0.29
N ALA A 114 -4.66 21.97 -0.51
CA ALA A 114 -4.83 22.06 -1.96
C ALA A 114 -4.85 20.67 -2.62
N ALA A 115 -3.96 19.76 -2.21
CA ALA A 115 -3.95 18.38 -2.70
C ALA A 115 -5.25 17.65 -2.35
N ALA A 116 -5.74 17.80 -1.12
CA ALA A 116 -7.01 17.20 -0.70
C ALA A 116 -8.20 17.73 -1.53
N ALA A 117 -8.25 19.04 -1.79
CA ALA A 117 -9.32 19.64 -2.59
C ALA A 117 -9.29 19.20 -4.08
N ALA A 118 -8.13 18.81 -4.60
CA ALA A 118 -7.94 18.37 -5.98
C ALA A 118 -8.06 16.84 -6.17
N ALA A 119 -8.36 16.08 -5.12
CA ALA A 119 -8.33 14.63 -5.16
C ALA A 119 -9.44 14.03 -6.05
N VAL A 120 -9.08 13.06 -6.90
CA VAL A 120 -9.98 12.30 -7.79
C VAL A 120 -9.98 10.80 -7.54
#